data_AF-A0A0C2WDQ6-F1
#
_entry.id   AF-A0A0C2WDQ6-F1
#
_cell.length_a   1.000
_cell.length_b   1.000
_cell.length_c   1.000
_cell.angle_alpha   90.00
_cell.angle_beta   90.00
_cell.angle_gamma   90.00
#
_symmetry.space_group_name_H-M   'P 1'
#
loop_
_entity.id
_entity.type
_entity.pdbx_description
1 polymer ?
#
loop_
_entity_poly.entity_id
_entity_poly.type
_entity_poly.pdbx_seq_one_letter_code
_entity_poly.pdbx_strand_id
1 'polypeptide(L)'
;DSRTRSDRVLRQVEAWQTQLHVLVDAYLQWRHSGVPQRDNTSPSWSMHTVTMSESRSESFIHASDAKYINETLVRNGYLGASPDQPTLAFNFNVCEVYRQLHRVCPHLGIDGFTRALNHLHKIPRQSHLADQFRCAYDCYLEMMYDIDCHVNMMIGRSLSTSLKTTLCPPCLHVTKQEPSLTYSVLVAMDGNNSLKLVDSMFRGGSPRKDERDALSLRWINPDEVDRFKDDVGRKPHPSGNNSNNNADPDWLRHVEDNTGASVVPDRLPVCIECWKNAGPESRKKMLALFLVSGIFLAVCRHGHVLAICDMIRSGEL
;
A
#
# COMPACT_ATOMS: atom_id res chain seq x y z
N ASP A 1 8.21 -21.73 24.34
CA ASP A 1 7.51 -20.52 23.90
C ASP A 1 6.47 -20.92 22.87
N SER A 2 5.18 -20.87 23.22
CA SER A 2 4.06 -21.29 22.37
C SER A 2 3.56 -20.16 21.45
N ARG A 3 4.20 -18.98 21.50
CA ARG A 3 3.79 -17.82 20.70
C ARG A 3 4.14 -18.02 19.24
N THR A 4 3.14 -17.87 18.38
CA THR A 4 3.33 -17.94 16.93
C THR A 4 4.00 -16.66 16.42
N ARG A 5 4.58 -16.72 15.21
CA ARG A 5 5.10 -15.51 14.54
C ARG A 5 4.01 -14.44 14.39
N SER A 6 2.75 -14.85 14.19
CA SER A 6 1.61 -13.94 14.06
C SER A 6 1.38 -13.14 15.34
N ASP A 7 1.40 -13.80 16.51
CA ASP A 7 1.20 -13.15 17.81
C ASP A 7 2.25 -12.08 18.09
N ARG A 8 3.50 -12.30 17.61
CA ARG A 8 4.58 -11.32 17.76
C ARG A 8 4.37 -10.09 16.89
N VAL A 9 3.91 -10.27 15.64
CA VAL A 9 3.64 -9.17 14.72
C VAL A 9 2.45 -8.35 15.22
N LEU A 10 1.36 -9.00 15.62
CA LEU A 10 0.17 -8.31 16.12
C LEU A 10 0.49 -7.45 17.35
N ARG A 11 1.18 -8.02 18.35
CA ARG A 11 1.59 -7.25 19.54
C ARG A 11 2.49 -6.07 19.20
N GLN A 12 3.37 -6.22 18.21
CA GLN A 12 4.23 -5.14 17.79
C GLN A 12 3.43 -4.01 17.13
N VAL A 13 2.44 -4.34 16.30
CA VAL A 13 1.52 -3.38 15.69
C VAL A 13 0.70 -2.67 16.77
N GLU A 14 0.09 -3.42 17.69
CA GLU A 14 -0.67 -2.87 18.81
C GLU A 14 0.18 -1.95 19.68
N ALA A 15 1.42 -2.33 19.98
CA ALA A 15 2.34 -1.53 20.79
C ALA A 15 2.79 -0.24 20.10
N TRP A 16 2.92 -0.22 18.77
CA TRP A 16 3.13 1.02 18.02
C TRP A 16 1.89 1.91 18.04
N GLN A 17 0.70 1.32 17.85
CA GLN A 17 -0.57 2.04 17.86
C GLN A 17 -0.82 2.77 19.20
N THR A 18 -0.49 2.16 20.34
CA THR A 18 -0.64 2.81 21.66
C THR A 18 0.26 4.04 21.85
N GLN A 19 1.36 4.13 21.09
CA GLN A 19 2.33 5.22 21.19
C GLN A 19 2.13 6.27 20.09
N LEU A 20 1.47 5.92 18.97
CA LEU A 20 1.44 6.69 17.73
C LEU A 20 1.09 8.18 17.92
N HIS A 21 0.02 8.49 18.65
CA HIS A 21 -0.40 9.88 18.92
C HIS A 21 0.70 10.72 19.58
N VAL A 22 1.35 10.19 20.61
CA VAL A 22 2.45 10.87 21.32
C VAL A 22 3.65 11.06 20.40
N LEU A 23 3.95 10.06 19.56
CA LEU A 23 5.06 10.15 18.60
C LEU A 23 4.79 11.20 17.53
N VAL A 24 3.55 11.34 17.06
CA VAL A 24 3.15 12.37 16.09
C VAL A 24 3.33 13.77 16.67
N ASP A 25 2.84 14.00 17.89
CA ASP A 25 3.00 15.28 18.58
C ASP A 25 4.48 15.62 18.81
N ALA A 26 5.25 14.65 19.33
CA ALA A 26 6.70 14.80 19.52
C ALA A 26 7.43 15.10 18.21
N TYR A 27 7.02 14.45 17.11
CA TYR A 27 7.62 14.68 15.79
C TYR A 27 7.34 16.10 15.31
N LEU A 28 6.10 16.57 15.40
CA LEU A 28 5.73 17.94 15.01
C LEU A 28 6.48 18.97 15.86
N GLN A 29 6.61 18.75 17.16
CA GLN A 29 7.37 19.60 18.05
C GLN A 29 8.86 19.65 17.66
N TRP A 30 9.47 18.50 17.39
CA TRP A 30 10.85 18.42 16.92
C TRP A 30 11.06 19.14 15.58
N ARG A 31 10.13 18.99 14.63
CA ARG A 31 10.19 19.70 13.34
C ARG A 31 10.09 21.21 13.49
N HIS A 32 9.31 21.70 14.45
CA HIS A 32 9.13 23.12 14.70
C HIS A 32 10.30 23.74 15.48
N SER A 33 10.71 23.10 16.57
CA SER A 33 11.63 23.69 17.56
C SER A 33 13.05 23.12 17.51
N GLY A 34 13.28 22.06 16.73
CA GLY A 34 14.54 21.34 16.69
C GLY A 34 14.75 20.42 17.90
N VAL A 35 16.01 20.04 18.11
CA VAL A 35 16.41 19.16 19.22
C VAL A 35 16.33 19.94 20.55
N PRO A 36 15.69 19.39 21.60
CA PRO A 36 15.66 20.01 22.92
C PRO A 36 17.06 20.31 23.46
N GLN A 37 17.17 21.40 24.22
CA GLN A 37 18.43 21.70 24.91
C GLN A 37 18.72 20.66 26.00
N ARG A 38 20.00 20.32 26.16
CA ARG A 38 20.44 19.32 27.13
C ARG A 38 20.46 19.92 28.53
N ASP A 39 19.61 19.41 29.41
CA ASP A 39 19.73 19.66 30.85
C ASP A 39 20.71 18.66 31.48
N ASN A 40 21.85 19.15 31.95
CA ASN A 40 22.92 18.31 32.54
C ASN A 40 22.52 17.63 33.87
N THR A 41 21.33 17.94 34.39
CA THR A 41 20.81 17.43 35.67
C THR A 41 20.02 16.13 35.51
N SER A 42 19.56 15.81 34.31
CA SER A 42 18.68 14.66 34.05
C SER A 42 19.48 13.39 33.72
N PRO A 43 18.98 12.20 34.08
CA PRO A 43 19.67 10.94 33.81
C PRO A 43 19.81 10.73 32.29
N SER A 44 21.05 10.45 31.86
CA SER A 44 21.35 10.14 30.47
C SER A 44 21.45 8.63 30.25
N TRP A 45 21.14 8.20 29.04
CA TRP A 45 21.22 6.83 28.58
C TRP A 45 21.74 6.82 27.14
N SER A 46 22.20 5.67 26.63
CA SER A 46 22.76 5.58 25.28
C SER A 46 21.98 4.62 24.39
N MET A 47 21.90 4.95 23.10
CA MET A 47 21.29 4.14 22.05
C MET A 47 22.26 3.99 20.88
N HIS A 48 22.26 2.85 20.20
CA HIS A 48 22.91 2.77 18.88
C HIS A 48 22.01 3.48 17.86
N THR A 49 22.54 4.47 17.16
CA THR A 49 21.81 5.25 16.17
C THR A 49 22.40 5.07 14.78
N VAL A 50 21.51 5.10 13.79
CA VAL A 50 21.85 5.00 12.37
C VAL A 50 21.39 6.27 11.68
N THR A 51 22.34 6.98 11.09
CA THR A 51 22.11 8.14 10.23
C THR A 51 22.55 7.82 8.80
N MET A 52 22.37 8.75 7.86
CA MET A 52 22.89 8.57 6.51
C MET A 52 24.43 8.50 6.47
N SER A 53 25.10 9.19 7.39
CA SER A 53 26.57 9.34 7.38
C SER A 53 27.28 8.39 8.34
N GLU A 54 26.65 8.05 9.45
CA GLU A 54 27.30 7.35 10.56
C GLU A 54 26.37 6.35 11.26
N SER A 55 26.97 5.30 11.82
CA SER A 55 26.35 4.35 12.75
C SER A 55 27.16 4.35 14.05
N ARG A 56 26.62 4.94 15.13
CA ARG A 56 27.37 5.15 16.38
C ARG A 56 26.47 5.08 17.62
N SER A 57 27.07 5.04 18.81
CA SER A 57 26.32 5.20 20.04
C SER A 57 26.12 6.69 20.34
N GLU A 58 24.88 7.10 20.58
CA GLU A 58 24.54 8.47 20.99
C GLU A 58 23.91 8.48 22.38
N SER A 59 24.16 9.55 23.11
CA SER A 59 23.56 9.79 24.43
C SER A 59 22.30 10.63 24.31
N PHE A 60 21.27 10.18 25.00
CA PHE A 60 19.96 10.80 25.11
C PHE A 60 19.69 11.14 26.57
N ILE A 61 18.92 12.18 26.79
CA ILE A 61 18.45 12.59 28.11
C ILE A 61 16.99 12.19 28.18
N HIS A 62 16.62 11.45 29.23
CA HIS A 62 15.21 11.12 29.44
C HIS A 62 14.45 12.41 29.76
N ALA A 63 13.51 12.81 28.91
CA ALA A 63 12.63 13.92 29.21
C ALA A 63 11.69 13.47 30.34
N SER A 64 11.63 14.21 31.46
CA SER A 64 10.87 13.78 32.65
C SER A 64 9.37 13.58 32.40
N ASP A 65 8.85 14.19 31.34
CA ASP A 65 7.47 14.12 30.88
C ASP A 65 7.24 13.03 29.81
N ALA A 66 8.30 12.43 29.25
CA ALA A 66 8.16 11.41 28.22
C ALA A 66 7.68 10.08 28.82
N LYS A 67 6.61 9.53 28.25
CA LYS A 67 6.01 8.26 28.66
C LYS A 67 6.73 7.06 28.04
N TYR A 68 7.32 7.24 26.86
CA TYR A 68 7.95 6.17 26.09
C TYR A 68 9.39 6.52 25.69
N ILE A 69 10.24 5.50 25.54
CA ILE A 69 11.61 5.68 25.02
C ILE A 69 11.57 6.29 23.62
N ASN A 70 10.65 5.82 22.78
CA ASN A 70 10.47 6.34 21.43
C ASN A 70 10.06 7.81 21.41
N GLU A 71 9.29 8.30 22.38
CA GLU A 71 8.97 9.72 22.48
C GLU A 71 10.23 10.57 22.68
N THR A 72 11.13 10.15 23.58
CA THR A 72 12.43 10.81 23.77
C THR A 72 13.27 10.76 22.49
N LEU A 73 13.32 9.61 21.81
CA LEU A 73 14.03 9.48 20.54
C LEU A 73 13.47 10.44 19.48
N VAL A 74 12.14 10.52 19.34
CA VAL A 74 11.47 11.34 18.34
C VAL A 74 11.72 12.83 18.57
N ARG A 75 11.66 13.29 19.83
CA ARG A 75 12.05 14.66 20.21
C ARG A 75 13.49 14.99 19.81
N ASN A 76 14.37 13.99 19.68
CA ASN A 76 15.76 14.15 19.25
C ASN A 76 15.98 13.85 17.75
N GLY A 77 14.92 13.61 16.97
CA GLY A 77 15.01 13.35 15.52
C GLY A 77 15.28 11.89 15.15
N TYR A 78 15.02 10.96 16.04
CA TYR A 78 15.22 9.52 15.85
C TYR A 78 13.94 8.72 16.09
N LEU A 79 13.85 7.53 15.50
CA LEU A 79 12.77 6.58 15.73
C LEU A 79 13.36 5.21 16.03
N GLY A 80 12.91 4.56 17.10
CA GLY A 80 13.38 3.23 17.48
C GLY A 80 12.98 2.15 16.47
N ALA A 81 13.78 1.08 16.41
CA ALA A 81 13.48 -0.11 15.61
C ALA A 81 12.37 -1.00 16.20
N SER A 82 11.92 -0.74 17.43
CA SER A 82 10.85 -1.45 18.11
C SER A 82 10.10 -0.53 19.09
N PRO A 83 8.84 -0.84 19.43
CA PRO A 83 7.99 0.06 20.23
C PRO A 83 8.39 0.11 21.72
N ASP A 84 8.70 -1.03 22.33
CA ASP A 84 8.85 -1.09 23.79
C ASP A 84 10.30 -0.97 24.26
N GLN A 85 11.20 -1.76 23.65
CA GLN A 85 12.60 -1.86 24.04
C GLN A 85 13.50 -1.76 22.79
N PRO A 86 13.59 -0.56 22.18
CA PRO A 86 14.47 -0.37 21.04
C PRO A 86 15.94 -0.53 21.47
N THR A 87 16.71 -1.27 20.69
CA THR A 87 18.17 -1.39 20.82
C THR A 87 18.91 -0.61 19.74
N LEU A 88 18.16 -0.10 18.77
CA LEU A 88 18.61 0.62 17.60
C LEU A 88 17.59 1.72 17.29
N ALA A 89 18.05 2.89 16.88
CA ALA A 89 17.20 3.95 16.38
C ALA A 89 17.71 4.50 15.05
N PHE A 90 16.79 4.87 14.16
CA PHE A 90 17.08 5.46 12.86
C PHE A 90 16.76 6.95 12.90
N ASN A 91 17.65 7.78 12.37
CA ASN A 91 17.33 9.18 12.16
C ASN A 91 16.21 9.33 11.14
N PHE A 92 15.29 10.28 11.34
CA PHE A 92 14.18 10.50 10.41
C PHE A 92 14.63 10.76 8.97
N ASN A 93 15.81 11.37 8.75
CA ASN A 93 16.36 11.57 7.42
C ASN A 93 16.60 10.25 6.68
N VAL A 94 16.94 9.15 7.39
CA VAL A 94 17.09 7.83 6.77
C VAL A 94 15.76 7.34 6.22
N CYS A 95 14.69 7.48 7.00
CA CYS A 95 13.32 7.13 6.58
C CYS A 95 12.84 8.03 5.42
N GLU A 96 13.12 9.33 5.48
CA GLU A 96 12.76 10.28 4.43
C GLU A 96 13.48 10.00 3.11
N VAL A 97 14.80 9.77 3.16
CA VAL A 97 15.62 9.42 1.99
C VAL A 97 15.09 8.14 1.37
N TYR A 98 14.87 7.10 2.18
CA TYR A 98 14.31 5.84 1.66
C TYR A 98 12.94 6.06 1.01
N ARG A 99 12.05 6.83 1.65
CA ARG A 99 10.73 7.15 1.10
C ARG A 99 10.81 7.82 -0.26
N GLN A 100 11.70 8.80 -0.45
CA GLN A 100 11.85 9.46 -1.75
C GLN A 100 12.50 8.56 -2.80
N LEU A 101 13.54 7.79 -2.43
CA LEU A 101 14.17 6.84 -3.34
C LEU A 101 13.20 5.76 -3.81
N HIS A 102 12.39 5.22 -2.91
CA HIS A 102 11.41 4.18 -3.22
C HIS A 102 10.26 4.70 -4.11
N ARG A 103 9.92 5.99 -4.03
CA ARG A 103 8.94 6.63 -4.94
C ARG A 103 9.42 6.67 -6.39
N VAL A 104 10.71 6.93 -6.59
CA VAL A 104 11.31 7.02 -7.94
C VAL A 104 11.73 5.64 -8.45
N CYS A 105 12.22 4.78 -7.57
CA CYS A 105 12.67 3.42 -7.90
C CYS A 105 12.05 2.40 -6.93
N PRO A 106 10.83 1.91 -7.22
CA PRO A 106 10.16 0.90 -6.39
C PRO A 106 10.91 -0.43 -6.31
N HIS A 107 11.85 -0.68 -7.22
CA HIS A 107 12.71 -1.86 -7.20
C HIS A 107 13.77 -1.82 -6.09
N LEU A 108 14.04 -0.65 -5.50
CA LEU A 108 14.95 -0.52 -4.37
C LEU A 108 14.28 -0.98 -3.07
N GLY A 109 14.35 -2.29 -2.81
CA GLY A 109 13.84 -2.87 -1.57
C GLY A 109 14.64 -2.44 -0.33
N ILE A 110 14.01 -2.58 0.85
CA ILE A 110 14.59 -2.32 2.18
C ILE A 110 15.93 -3.03 2.38
N ASP A 111 16.06 -4.28 1.92
CA ASP A 111 17.30 -5.04 2.04
C ASP A 111 18.44 -4.43 1.20
N GLY A 112 18.14 -3.98 -0.03
CA GLY A 112 19.11 -3.29 -0.87
C GLY A 112 19.55 -1.96 -0.25
N PHE A 113 18.59 -1.19 0.27
CA PHE A 113 18.86 0.09 0.92
C PHE A 113 19.69 -0.06 2.21
N THR A 114 19.34 -1.01 3.09
CA THR A 114 20.10 -1.25 4.33
C THR A 114 21.49 -1.84 4.09
N ARG A 115 21.69 -2.62 3.02
CA ARG A 115 23.05 -2.98 2.56
C ARG A 115 23.85 -1.75 2.14
N ALA A 116 23.23 -0.82 1.40
CA ALA A 116 23.88 0.42 1.00
C ALA A 116 24.28 1.26 2.23
N LEU A 117 23.42 1.35 3.26
CA LEU A 117 23.78 1.98 4.54
C LEU A 117 25.00 1.32 5.19
N ASN A 118 25.03 -0.01 5.30
CA ASN A 118 26.20 -0.71 5.84
C ASN A 118 27.50 -0.37 5.06
N HIS A 119 27.42 -0.32 3.72
CA HIS A 119 28.57 0.07 2.90
C HIS A 119 29.01 1.53 3.13
N LEU A 120 28.05 2.45 3.25
CA LEU A 120 28.32 3.87 3.55
C LEU A 120 29.03 4.02 4.90
N HIS A 121 28.63 3.25 5.90
CA HIS A 121 29.23 3.25 7.24
C HIS A 121 30.52 2.42 7.33
N LYS A 122 30.93 1.77 6.24
CA LYS A 122 32.10 0.87 6.18
C LYS A 122 32.02 -0.28 7.19
N ILE A 123 30.82 -0.79 7.45
CA ILE A 123 30.58 -1.93 8.34
C ILE A 123 30.18 -3.18 7.55
N PRO A 124 30.47 -4.40 8.07
CA PRO A 124 29.98 -5.63 7.47
C PRO A 124 28.45 -5.66 7.42
N ARG A 125 27.92 -6.44 6.47
CA ARG A 125 26.47 -6.63 6.35
C ARG A 125 25.89 -7.13 7.68
N GLN A 126 24.97 -6.34 8.23
CA GLN A 126 24.14 -6.75 9.37
C GLN A 126 22.87 -7.43 8.89
N SER A 127 22.66 -8.70 9.26
CA SER A 127 21.50 -9.49 8.80
C SER A 127 20.16 -8.95 9.28
N HIS A 128 20.12 -8.34 10.47
CA HIS A 128 18.89 -7.90 11.14
C HIS A 128 18.53 -6.43 10.83
N LEU A 129 19.43 -5.66 10.22
CA LEU A 129 19.23 -4.23 9.99
C LEU A 129 18.02 -3.96 9.08
N ALA A 130 17.79 -4.82 8.08
CA ALA A 130 16.64 -4.74 7.19
C ALA A 130 15.32 -4.89 7.95
N ASP A 131 15.22 -5.86 8.86
CA ASP A 131 14.02 -6.09 9.66
C ASP A 131 13.79 -4.95 10.66
N GLN A 132 14.86 -4.47 11.31
CA GLN A 132 14.82 -3.33 12.22
C GLN A 132 14.39 -2.04 11.52
N PHE A 133 14.96 -1.76 10.35
CA PHE A 133 14.58 -0.60 9.55
C PHE A 133 13.15 -0.72 9.05
N ARG A 134 12.70 -1.92 8.65
CA ARG A 134 11.31 -2.15 8.24
C ARG A 134 10.34 -1.79 9.36
N CYS A 135 10.60 -2.26 10.58
CA CYS A 135 9.74 -1.97 11.73
C CYS A 135 9.66 -0.46 12.02
N ALA A 136 10.80 0.25 12.02
CA ALA A 136 10.82 1.70 12.17
C ALA A 136 10.13 2.42 11.01
N TYR A 137 10.34 1.95 9.78
CA TYR A 137 9.80 2.57 8.57
C TYR A 137 8.28 2.42 8.47
N ASP A 138 7.71 1.28 8.86
CA ASP A 138 6.27 1.07 8.93
C ASP A 138 5.64 2.07 9.92
N CYS A 139 6.20 2.21 11.14
CA CYS A 139 5.77 3.22 12.11
C CYS A 139 5.93 4.66 11.56
N TYR A 140 7.04 4.96 10.89
CA TYR A 140 7.24 6.27 10.25
C TYR A 140 6.16 6.58 9.21
N LEU A 141 5.78 5.62 8.38
CA LEU A 141 4.72 5.80 7.39
C LEU A 141 3.35 6.05 8.05
N GLU A 142 3.05 5.33 9.14
CA GLU A 142 1.83 5.56 9.94
C GLU A 142 1.82 6.97 10.55
N MET A 143 2.95 7.43 11.11
CA MET A 143 3.08 8.81 11.61
C MET A 143 2.85 9.84 10.51
N MET A 144 3.43 9.63 9.32
CA MET A 144 3.26 10.56 8.19
C MET A 144 1.79 10.59 7.74
N TYR A 145 1.11 9.45 7.74
CA TYR A 145 -0.32 9.37 7.41
C TYR A 145 -1.16 10.15 8.43
N ASP A 146 -0.93 9.96 9.73
CA ASP A 146 -1.67 10.65 10.78
C ASP A 146 -1.45 12.18 10.73
N ILE A 147 -0.23 12.61 10.45
CA ILE A 147 0.09 14.03 10.19
C ILE A 147 -0.68 14.56 8.98
N ASP A 148 -0.71 13.82 7.87
CA ASP A 148 -1.48 14.20 6.68
C ASP A 148 -2.98 14.30 7.02
N CYS A 149 -3.51 13.40 7.85
CA CYS A 149 -4.88 13.47 8.37
C CYS A 149 -5.12 14.74 9.20
N HIS A 150 -4.26 15.04 10.17
CA HIS A 150 -4.34 16.27 10.97
C HIS A 150 -4.29 17.53 10.10
N VAL A 151 -3.35 17.60 9.16
CA VAL A 151 -3.23 18.72 8.23
C VAL A 151 -4.51 18.90 7.42
N ASN A 152 -5.06 17.82 6.86
CA ASN A 152 -6.30 17.86 6.09
C ASN A 152 -7.48 18.33 6.94
N MET A 153 -7.61 17.85 8.17
CA MET A 153 -8.65 18.32 9.10
C MET A 153 -8.51 19.82 9.40
N MET A 154 -7.30 20.29 9.69
CA MET A 154 -7.03 21.70 10.02
C MET A 154 -7.34 22.67 8.86
N ILE A 155 -7.14 22.24 7.61
CA ILE A 155 -7.49 23.04 6.42
C ILE A 155 -8.92 22.79 5.93
N GLY A 156 -9.77 22.12 6.72
CA GLY A 156 -11.18 21.90 6.42
C GLY A 156 -11.45 20.87 5.32
N ARG A 157 -10.48 20.03 4.96
CA ARG A 157 -10.65 18.93 4.01
C ARG A 157 -11.17 17.70 4.72
N SER A 158 -12.49 17.62 4.86
CA SER A 158 -13.16 16.39 5.33
C SER A 158 -13.00 15.26 4.31
N LEU A 159 -13.22 14.03 4.77
CA LEU A 159 -13.22 12.82 3.94
C LEU A 159 -14.05 12.97 2.64
N SER A 160 -15.26 13.53 2.76
CA SER A 160 -16.18 13.76 1.65
C SER A 160 -15.70 14.84 0.68
N THR A 161 -15.05 15.89 1.19
CA THR A 161 -14.45 16.95 0.35
C THR A 161 -13.24 16.41 -0.39
N SER A 162 -12.43 15.60 0.29
CA SER A 162 -11.22 15.00 -0.28
C SER A 162 -11.50 14.12 -1.49
N LEU A 163 -12.54 13.28 -1.45
CA LEU A 163 -12.95 12.46 -2.59
C LEU A 163 -13.41 13.30 -3.79
N LYS A 164 -14.12 14.41 -3.54
CA LYS A 164 -14.75 15.22 -4.60
C LYS A 164 -13.83 16.22 -5.25
N THR A 165 -12.76 16.68 -4.59
CA THR A 165 -11.92 17.77 -5.12
C THR A 165 -10.43 17.54 -5.02
N THR A 166 -9.97 16.54 -4.24
CA THR A 166 -8.53 16.40 -3.92
C THR A 166 -7.85 15.17 -4.50
N LEU A 167 -8.59 14.15 -4.96
CA LEU A 167 -7.97 12.95 -5.57
C LEU A 167 -7.12 13.32 -6.80
N CYS A 168 -7.66 14.20 -7.64
CA CYS A 168 -6.94 14.85 -8.72
C CYS A 168 -7.47 16.28 -8.87
N PRO A 169 -6.76 17.29 -8.31
CA PRO A 169 -7.22 18.67 -8.41
C PRO A 169 -7.49 19.11 -9.86
N PRO A 170 -6.65 18.78 -10.86
CA PRO A 170 -6.94 19.13 -12.25
C PRO A 170 -8.18 18.45 -12.86
N CYS A 171 -8.60 17.29 -12.37
CA CYS A 171 -9.78 16.59 -12.89
C CYS A 171 -11.06 16.90 -12.12
N LEU A 172 -10.95 17.20 -10.83
CA LEU A 172 -12.09 17.20 -9.91
C LEU A 172 -12.37 18.58 -9.31
N HIS A 173 -11.44 19.52 -9.39
CA HIS A 173 -11.62 20.88 -8.90
C HIS A 173 -12.07 21.82 -10.02
N VAL A 174 -13.37 21.82 -10.32
CA VAL A 174 -13.96 22.70 -11.33
C VAL A 174 -14.09 24.12 -10.80
N THR A 175 -13.45 25.09 -11.47
CA THR A 175 -13.56 26.52 -11.13
C THR A 175 -14.78 27.19 -11.77
N LYS A 176 -15.24 28.33 -11.23
CA LYS A 176 -16.43 29.06 -11.72
C LYS A 176 -16.37 29.49 -13.19
N GLN A 177 -15.16 29.58 -13.74
CA GLN A 177 -14.89 30.10 -15.09
C GLN A 177 -14.63 28.97 -16.09
N GLU A 178 -14.64 27.71 -15.66
CA GLU A 178 -14.42 26.58 -16.55
C GLU A 178 -15.66 26.28 -17.40
N PRO A 179 -15.49 26.08 -18.71
CA PRO A 179 -16.60 25.65 -19.56
C PRO A 179 -17.01 24.22 -19.18
N SER A 180 -18.32 23.95 -19.22
CA SER A 180 -18.82 22.59 -19.01
C SER A 180 -18.28 21.66 -20.10
N LEU A 181 -17.52 20.66 -19.71
CA LEU A 181 -17.03 19.62 -20.61
C LEU A 181 -18.06 18.49 -20.72
N THR A 182 -18.23 17.93 -21.92
CA THR A 182 -19.03 16.71 -22.12
C THR A 182 -18.48 15.54 -21.31
N TYR A 183 -17.14 15.46 -21.20
CA TYR A 183 -16.43 14.49 -20.38
C TYR A 183 -15.44 15.25 -19.50
N SER A 184 -15.65 15.25 -18.17
CA SER A 184 -14.83 16.00 -17.22
C SER A 184 -13.56 15.27 -16.79
N VAL A 185 -13.56 13.93 -16.85
CA VAL A 185 -12.44 13.10 -16.40
C VAL A 185 -12.19 11.98 -17.41
N LEU A 186 -10.91 11.80 -17.77
CA LEU A 186 -10.44 10.63 -18.50
C LEU A 186 -9.73 9.70 -17.52
N VAL A 187 -10.25 8.47 -17.41
CA VAL A 187 -9.76 7.44 -16.50
C VAL A 187 -9.27 6.25 -17.31
N ALA A 188 -8.09 5.75 -16.97
CA ALA A 188 -7.59 4.46 -17.42
C ALA A 188 -7.63 3.49 -16.23
N MET A 189 -8.04 2.26 -16.50
CA MET A 189 -8.10 1.19 -15.51
C MET A 189 -7.38 -0.03 -16.05
N ASP A 190 -6.56 -0.66 -15.22
CA ASP A 190 -5.88 -1.91 -15.58
C ASP A 190 -5.70 -2.81 -14.35
N GLY A 191 -5.60 -4.11 -14.60
CA GLY A 191 -5.41 -5.15 -13.60
C GLY A 191 -4.05 -5.83 -13.77
N ASN A 192 -3.30 -5.96 -12.67
CA ASN A 192 -2.03 -6.67 -12.67
C ASN A 192 -2.13 -8.01 -11.91
N ASN A 193 -1.83 -9.11 -12.60
CA ASN A 193 -1.88 -10.49 -12.08
C ASN A 193 -0.64 -10.94 -11.27
N SER A 194 0.28 -10.04 -10.90
CA SER A 194 1.55 -10.44 -10.27
C SER A 194 1.47 -10.67 -8.75
N LEU A 195 0.42 -10.17 -8.09
CA LEU A 195 0.27 -10.20 -6.63
C LEU A 195 -0.75 -11.26 -6.22
N LYS A 196 -0.28 -12.51 -6.12
CA LYS A 196 -1.16 -13.66 -5.91
C LYS A 196 -1.11 -14.19 -4.47
N LEU A 197 -2.19 -13.99 -3.72
CA LEU A 197 -2.37 -14.58 -2.38
C LEU A 197 -3.03 -15.95 -2.51
N VAL A 198 -2.35 -17.01 -2.08
CA VAL A 198 -2.91 -18.39 -2.14
C VAL A 198 -4.07 -18.53 -1.17
N ASP A 199 -5.16 -19.11 -1.66
CA ASP A 199 -6.35 -19.39 -0.87
C ASP A 199 -6.07 -20.45 0.20
N SER A 200 -6.60 -20.22 1.40
CA SER A 200 -6.51 -21.14 2.53
C SER A 200 -7.04 -22.55 2.22
N MET A 201 -7.98 -22.68 1.26
CA MET A 201 -8.47 -24.00 0.81
C MET A 201 -7.34 -24.87 0.23
N PHE A 202 -6.31 -24.26 -0.35
CA PHE A 202 -5.18 -24.98 -0.97
C PHE A 202 -3.91 -24.93 -0.12
N ARG A 203 -3.89 -24.17 0.98
CA ARG A 203 -2.74 -24.00 1.85
C ARG A 203 -2.94 -24.79 3.15
N GLY A 204 -2.06 -25.75 3.41
CA GLY A 204 -2.03 -26.44 4.71
C GLY A 204 -1.66 -25.49 5.86
N GLY A 205 -2.40 -25.59 6.97
CA GLY A 205 -2.18 -24.80 8.19
C GLY A 205 -3.29 -23.79 8.47
N SER A 206 -3.23 -23.13 9.62
CA SER A 206 -4.23 -22.12 9.99
C SER A 206 -4.08 -20.86 9.12
N PRO A 207 -5.17 -20.32 8.56
CA PRO A 207 -5.13 -19.07 7.81
C PRO A 207 -4.63 -17.94 8.72
N ARG A 208 -3.72 -17.13 8.19
CA ARG A 208 -3.28 -15.90 8.86
C ARG A 208 -4.16 -14.78 8.37
N LYS A 209 -5.10 -14.34 9.20
CA LYS A 209 -5.89 -13.14 8.92
C LYS A 209 -5.00 -11.92 9.11
N ASP A 210 -4.95 -11.05 8.11
CA ASP A 210 -4.45 -9.69 8.27
C ASP A 210 -5.65 -8.86 8.75
N GLU A 211 -5.57 -8.33 9.96
CA GLU A 211 -6.65 -7.53 10.58
C GLU A 211 -6.51 -6.04 10.29
N ARG A 212 -5.51 -5.65 9.49
CA ARG A 212 -5.28 -4.26 9.13
C ARG A 212 -6.20 -3.85 8.00
N ASP A 213 -6.85 -2.71 8.19
CA ASP A 213 -7.61 -2.05 7.13
C ASP A 213 -6.71 -1.12 6.32
N ALA A 214 -7.06 -0.97 5.04
CA ALA A 214 -6.38 -0.01 4.20
C ALA A 214 -6.74 1.42 4.66
N LEU A 215 -5.71 2.19 5.02
CA LEU A 215 -5.88 3.57 5.51
C LEU A 215 -6.27 4.55 4.40
N SER A 216 -6.11 4.19 3.13
CA SER A 216 -6.34 5.12 2.02
C SER A 216 -7.79 5.09 1.54
N LEU A 217 -8.37 6.28 1.37
CA LEU A 217 -9.65 6.48 0.67
C LEU A 217 -9.70 5.95 -0.76
N ARG A 218 -8.54 5.69 -1.36
CA ARG A 218 -8.44 5.13 -2.71
C ARG A 218 -8.66 3.61 -2.69
N TRP A 219 -8.49 2.97 -1.54
CA TRP A 219 -8.62 1.53 -1.43
C TRP A 219 -10.09 1.14 -1.27
N ILE A 220 -10.61 0.36 -2.22
CA ILE A 220 -11.97 -0.18 -2.16
C ILE A 220 -11.88 -1.52 -1.44
N ASN A 221 -12.62 -1.65 -0.34
CA ASN A 221 -12.59 -2.86 0.47
C ASN A 221 -13.25 -4.06 -0.24
N PRO A 222 -12.82 -5.30 0.09
CA PRO A 222 -13.42 -6.53 -0.42
C PRO A 222 -14.95 -6.54 -0.34
N ASP A 223 -15.51 -6.17 0.81
CA ASP A 223 -16.96 -6.15 1.05
C ASP A 223 -17.70 -5.21 0.09
N GLU A 224 -17.05 -4.11 -0.31
CA GLU A 224 -17.63 -3.16 -1.27
C GLU A 224 -17.61 -3.70 -2.69
N VAL A 225 -16.56 -4.43 -3.07
CA VAL A 225 -16.41 -5.10 -4.36
C VAL A 225 -17.40 -6.26 -4.49
N ASP A 226 -17.58 -7.04 -3.42
CA ASP A 226 -18.44 -8.23 -3.38
C ASP A 226 -19.93 -7.91 -3.65
N ARG A 227 -20.35 -6.66 -3.44
CA ARG A 227 -21.71 -6.19 -3.83
C ARG A 227 -21.99 -6.35 -5.32
N PHE A 228 -20.94 -6.33 -6.16
CA PHE A 228 -21.04 -6.40 -7.62
C PHE A 228 -20.73 -7.80 -8.17
N LYS A 229 -20.51 -8.81 -7.32
CA LYS A 229 -20.09 -10.16 -7.75
C LYS A 229 -21.07 -10.83 -8.72
N ASP A 230 -22.35 -10.50 -8.63
CA ASP A 230 -23.44 -11.08 -9.42
C ASP A 230 -23.90 -10.16 -10.57
N ASP A 231 -23.32 -8.96 -10.70
CA ASP A 231 -23.70 -7.95 -11.71
C ASP A 231 -23.13 -8.27 -13.10
N VAL A 232 -22.18 -9.19 -13.17
CA VAL A 232 -21.73 -9.82 -14.42
C VAL A 232 -22.73 -10.91 -14.84
N GLY A 233 -23.76 -10.45 -15.55
CA GLY A 233 -24.84 -11.19 -16.22
C GLY A 233 -24.96 -12.71 -16.02
N ARG A 234 -25.91 -13.13 -15.18
CA ARG A 234 -26.62 -14.40 -15.38
C ARG A 234 -27.41 -14.33 -16.68
N LYS A 235 -26.90 -14.93 -17.76
CA LYS A 235 -27.76 -15.27 -18.90
C LYS A 235 -28.71 -16.41 -18.48
N PRO A 236 -30.02 -16.31 -18.73
CA PRO A 236 -30.92 -17.44 -18.51
C PRO A 236 -30.51 -18.58 -19.45
N HIS A 237 -30.14 -19.74 -18.90
CA HIS A 237 -29.94 -20.93 -19.70
C HIS A 237 -31.24 -21.26 -20.44
N PRO A 238 -31.26 -21.32 -21.79
CA PRO A 238 -32.39 -21.92 -22.48
C PRO A 238 -32.34 -23.42 -22.19
N SER A 239 -33.43 -23.94 -21.63
CA SER A 239 -33.67 -25.37 -21.48
C SER A 239 -33.66 -26.02 -22.88
N GLY A 240 -32.50 -26.54 -23.28
CA GLY A 240 -32.27 -27.19 -24.56
C GLY A 240 -31.48 -28.47 -24.36
N ASN A 241 -32.21 -29.57 -24.34
CA ASN A 241 -31.72 -30.94 -24.23
C ASN A 241 -30.89 -31.29 -25.48
N ASN A 242 -29.56 -31.35 -25.40
CA ASN A 242 -28.78 -32.33 -26.16
C ASN A 242 -27.30 -32.39 -25.77
N SER A 243 -26.84 -33.63 -25.59
CA SER A 243 -25.49 -34.08 -25.37
C SER A 243 -24.54 -33.71 -26.52
N ASN A 244 -23.49 -32.94 -26.23
CA ASN A 244 -22.15 -33.22 -26.75
C ASN A 244 -21.09 -32.45 -25.95
N ASN A 245 -20.15 -33.21 -25.37
CA ASN A 245 -19.02 -32.71 -24.60
C ASN A 245 -17.98 -32.07 -25.51
N ASN A 246 -18.07 -30.74 -25.68
CA ASN A 246 -16.96 -29.81 -25.91
C ASN A 246 -17.53 -28.39 -25.91
N ALA A 247 -17.70 -27.82 -24.72
CA ALA A 247 -18.21 -26.45 -24.56
C ALA A 247 -17.03 -25.47 -24.57
N ASP A 248 -16.84 -24.83 -25.73
CA ASP A 248 -16.11 -23.57 -25.87
C ASP A 248 -16.90 -22.46 -25.14
N PRO A 249 -16.30 -21.52 -24.39
CA PRO A 249 -17.06 -20.53 -23.64
C PRO A 249 -17.86 -19.58 -24.56
N ASP A 250 -19.17 -19.57 -24.37
CA ASP A 250 -20.22 -18.91 -25.17
C ASP A 250 -20.20 -17.35 -25.14
N TRP A 251 -19.11 -16.73 -24.67
CA TRP A 251 -18.88 -15.28 -24.87
C TRP A 251 -18.25 -14.99 -26.23
N LEU A 252 -17.77 -16.02 -26.95
CA LEU A 252 -17.18 -15.88 -28.28
C LEU A 252 -18.19 -15.67 -29.43
N ARG A 253 -19.48 -16.00 -29.24
CA ARG A 253 -20.49 -15.94 -30.32
C ARG A 253 -21.18 -14.58 -30.49
N HIS A 254 -21.07 -13.67 -29.53
CA HIS A 254 -21.89 -12.45 -29.52
C HIS A 254 -21.30 -11.24 -30.25
N VAL A 255 -20.23 -11.41 -31.03
CA VAL A 255 -19.73 -10.34 -31.91
C VAL A 255 -20.20 -10.53 -33.36
N GLU A 256 -20.79 -11.67 -33.73
CA GLU A 256 -21.08 -11.97 -35.15
C GLU A 256 -22.50 -11.61 -35.62
N ASP A 257 -23.47 -11.36 -34.74
CA ASP A 257 -24.89 -11.24 -35.17
C ASP A 257 -25.52 -9.84 -35.08
N ASN A 258 -24.75 -8.76 -34.96
CA ASN A 258 -25.32 -7.40 -34.89
C ASN A 258 -24.78 -6.38 -35.89
N THR A 259 -24.48 -6.83 -37.12
CA THR A 259 -24.35 -5.95 -38.29
C THR A 259 -24.98 -6.58 -39.52
N GLY A 260 -26.31 -6.56 -39.57
CA GLY A 260 -27.03 -6.58 -40.83
C GLY A 260 -26.80 -5.25 -41.58
N ALA A 261 -25.64 -5.09 -42.22
CA ALA A 261 -25.40 -4.32 -43.45
C ALA A 261 -23.88 -4.16 -43.68
N SER A 262 -23.45 -4.63 -44.85
CA SER A 262 -22.12 -4.49 -45.47
C SER A 262 -21.33 -3.24 -45.08
N VAL A 263 -20.15 -3.41 -44.49
CA VAL A 263 -18.82 -3.00 -45.01
C VAL A 263 -17.79 -3.73 -44.15
N VAL A 264 -16.90 -4.49 -44.79
CA VAL A 264 -15.72 -5.10 -44.17
C VAL A 264 -14.61 -4.04 -44.09
N PRO A 265 -14.09 -3.68 -42.90
CA PRO A 265 -12.70 -3.28 -42.77
C PRO A 265 -11.93 -4.52 -42.34
N ASP A 266 -11.23 -5.07 -43.31
CA ASP A 266 -10.25 -6.14 -43.16
C ASP A 266 -9.18 -5.67 -42.15
N ARG A 267 -8.90 -6.51 -41.14
CA ARG A 267 -8.03 -6.30 -39.96
C ARG A 267 -8.70 -5.69 -38.73
N LEU A 268 -9.06 -6.59 -37.80
CA LEU A 268 -9.03 -6.29 -36.37
C LEU A 268 -7.69 -5.61 -36.02
N PRO A 269 -7.66 -4.58 -35.16
CA PRO A 269 -6.41 -3.98 -34.71
C PRO A 269 -5.51 -5.08 -34.13
N VAL A 270 -4.25 -5.15 -34.58
CA VAL A 270 -3.23 -6.12 -34.13
C VAL A 270 -3.19 -6.25 -32.60
N CYS A 271 -3.48 -5.17 -31.87
CA CYS A 271 -3.59 -5.16 -30.41
C CYS A 271 -4.62 -6.15 -29.86
N ILE A 272 -5.77 -6.34 -30.53
CA ILE A 272 -6.84 -7.24 -30.10
C ILE A 272 -6.46 -8.71 -30.35
N GLU A 273 -5.79 -9.02 -31.46
CA GLU A 273 -5.26 -10.36 -31.73
C GLU A 273 -4.09 -10.72 -30.81
N CYS A 274 -3.20 -9.77 -30.50
CA CYS A 274 -2.16 -9.95 -29.50
C CYS A 274 -2.73 -10.17 -28.09
N TRP A 275 -3.87 -9.57 -27.75
CA TRP A 275 -4.55 -9.76 -26.47
C TRP A 275 -5.25 -11.13 -26.38
N LYS A 276 -5.92 -11.56 -27.46
CA LYS A 276 -6.53 -12.91 -27.55
C LYS A 276 -5.50 -14.03 -27.42
N ASN A 277 -4.27 -13.82 -27.87
CA ASN A 277 -3.18 -14.81 -27.79
C ASN A 277 -2.40 -14.81 -26.46
N ALA A 278 -2.70 -13.93 -25.50
CA ALA A 278 -1.88 -13.73 -24.30
C ALA A 278 -2.12 -14.72 -23.13
N GLY A 279 -2.97 -15.76 -23.28
CA GLY A 279 -3.17 -16.73 -22.19
C GLY A 279 -3.64 -18.12 -22.64
N PRO A 280 -2.78 -19.16 -22.60
CA PRO A 280 -3.27 -20.55 -22.66
C PRO A 280 -4.20 -20.81 -21.46
N GLU A 281 -5.30 -21.53 -21.66
CA GLU A 281 -6.30 -21.87 -20.63
C GLU A 281 -5.69 -22.51 -19.37
N SER A 282 -4.52 -23.13 -19.48
CA SER A 282 -3.74 -23.63 -18.34
C SER A 282 -3.40 -22.56 -17.30
N ARG A 283 -3.32 -21.27 -17.69
CA ARG A 283 -3.13 -20.14 -16.78
C ARG A 283 -4.40 -19.79 -16.00
N LYS A 284 -5.61 -20.04 -16.52
CA LYS A 284 -6.88 -19.81 -15.81
C LYS A 284 -7.02 -20.75 -14.62
N LYS A 285 -6.76 -22.06 -14.83
CA LYS A 285 -6.73 -23.07 -13.74
C LYS A 285 -5.68 -22.77 -12.66
N MET A 286 -4.55 -22.15 -13.03
CA MET A 286 -3.54 -21.69 -12.07
C MET A 286 -4.04 -20.53 -11.20
N LEU A 287 -4.88 -19.64 -11.75
CA LEU A 287 -5.44 -18.50 -11.01
C LEU A 287 -6.49 -18.93 -9.96
N ALA A 288 -7.19 -20.03 -10.22
CA ALA A 288 -8.15 -20.62 -9.28
C ALA A 288 -7.54 -21.13 -7.96
N LEU A 289 -6.21 -21.10 -7.78
CA LEU A 289 -5.55 -21.38 -6.49
C LEU A 289 -5.47 -20.16 -5.57
N PHE A 290 -5.65 -18.96 -6.12
CA PHE A 290 -5.40 -17.72 -5.41
C PHE A 290 -6.71 -17.08 -4.96
N LEU A 291 -6.75 -16.58 -3.73
CA LEU A 291 -7.85 -15.79 -3.18
C LEU A 291 -7.84 -14.39 -3.80
N VAL A 292 -6.65 -13.77 -3.83
CA VAL A 292 -6.37 -12.52 -4.52
C VAL A 292 -5.43 -12.85 -5.66
N SER A 293 -5.85 -12.57 -6.89
CA SER A 293 -5.09 -12.88 -8.11
C SER A 293 -4.21 -11.73 -8.59
N GLY A 294 -4.38 -10.54 -8.01
CA GLY A 294 -3.77 -9.32 -8.48
C GLY A 294 -4.35 -8.08 -7.82
N ILE A 295 -4.06 -6.91 -8.41
CA ILE A 295 -4.65 -5.63 -8.03
C ILE A 295 -5.25 -4.95 -9.26
N PHE A 296 -6.39 -4.29 -9.07
CA PHE A 296 -6.95 -3.33 -10.03
C PHE A 296 -6.57 -1.92 -9.62
N LEU A 297 -6.18 -1.11 -10.60
CA LEU A 297 -5.81 0.28 -10.42
C LEU A 297 -6.59 1.15 -11.40
N ALA A 298 -7.21 2.22 -10.91
CA ALA A 298 -7.77 3.29 -11.71
C ALA A 298 -6.93 4.55 -11.57
N VAL A 299 -6.48 5.11 -12.68
CA VAL A 299 -5.68 6.35 -12.73
C VAL A 299 -6.32 7.36 -13.66
N CYS A 300 -6.25 8.64 -13.30
CA CYS A 300 -6.60 9.70 -14.23
C CYS A 300 -5.45 9.96 -15.23
N ARG A 301 -5.74 10.71 -16.29
CA ARG A 301 -4.72 11.17 -17.27
C ARG A 301 -3.54 11.95 -16.67
N HIS A 302 -3.66 12.49 -15.45
CA HIS A 302 -2.59 13.19 -14.74
C HIS A 302 -1.72 12.26 -13.87
N GLY A 303 -1.98 10.93 -13.91
CA GLY A 303 -1.22 9.93 -13.16
C GLY A 303 -1.60 9.83 -11.68
N HIS A 304 -2.70 10.44 -11.25
CA HIS A 304 -3.20 10.25 -9.88
C HIS A 304 -4.05 8.99 -9.79
N VAL A 305 -3.76 8.19 -8.76
CA VAL A 305 -4.59 7.03 -8.40
C VAL A 305 -5.93 7.53 -7.87
N LEU A 306 -7.00 7.10 -8.53
CA LEU A 306 -8.38 7.40 -8.16
C LEU A 306 -8.95 6.28 -7.29
N ALA A 307 -8.70 5.03 -7.66
CA ALA A 307 -9.12 3.85 -6.93
C ALA A 307 -8.09 2.71 -7.08
N ILE A 308 -8.04 1.86 -6.08
CA ILE A 308 -7.26 0.62 -6.05
C ILE A 308 -8.06 -0.44 -5.29
N CYS A 309 -8.05 -1.68 -5.76
CA CYS A 309 -8.65 -2.80 -5.04
C CYS A 309 -7.95 -4.11 -5.39
N ASP A 310 -8.15 -5.11 -4.55
CA ASP A 310 -7.70 -6.46 -4.83
C ASP A 310 -8.56 -7.11 -5.93
N MET A 311 -7.90 -7.87 -6.81
CA MET A 311 -8.57 -8.76 -7.77
C MET A 311 -8.97 -10.05 -7.05
N ILE A 312 -10.12 -10.01 -6.39
CA ILE A 312 -10.73 -11.15 -5.71
C ILE A 312 -11.47 -11.99 -6.75
N ARG A 313 -11.52 -13.31 -6.58
CA ARG A 313 -12.17 -14.21 -7.55
C ARG A 313 -13.59 -13.74 -7.87
N SER A 314 -13.81 -13.22 -9.08
CA SER A 314 -15.12 -13.22 -9.71
C SER A 314 -15.36 -14.62 -10.29
N GLY A 315 -16.60 -15.12 -10.22
CA GLY A 315 -16.97 -16.45 -10.73
C GLY A 315 -16.86 -16.64 -12.25
N GLU A 316 -16.12 -15.76 -12.95
CA GLU A 316 -15.93 -15.78 -14.40
C GLU A 316 -14.55 -16.33 -14.85
N LEU A 317 -13.61 -16.55 -13.91
CA LEU A 317 -12.24 -17.02 -14.18
C LEU A 317 -11.98 -18.50 -13.85
#